data_AF-A0A1I7XC82-F1
#
_entry.id   AF-A0A1I7XC82-F1
#
_cell.length_a   1.000
_cell.length_b   1.000
_cell.length_c   1.000
_cell.angle_alpha   90.00
_cell.angle_beta   90.00
_cell.angle_gamma   90.00
#
_symmetry.space_group_name_H-M   'P 1'
#
loop_
_entity.id
_entity.type
_entity.pdbx_description
1 polymer ?
#
loop_
_entity_poly.entity_id
_entity_poly.type
_entity_poly.pdbx_seq_one_letter_code
_entity_poly.pdbx_strand_id
1 'polypeptide(L)'
;MKVFYVDTHIHAASSMNQKHLLRFIKKKIKTEANSVVLEKDKQLVTMIEVFKKMGIDAYDLSVDMLDVHADRNTFHRFDKFNTKCIFSGILLSGEMNNVILNLTNIRRKKYFQDEWDKLAKWALDHDVWSPNVRWLVQIPRLYDIYKAKDMVKNFDEILDNVFTPLFEVTNDPASHPELFRFLQQVSGIDSVDDESKHEFVHFDRSTLSPPDYKDAENPPYNYYLFYMYANITALNAFRRERGMCTFSLRPHCGEAGHVNHLLTGFLTSESIAHGILLRKVRCIFFSFITVFNFFSTFAITALSQYLFYLTQMGIAMSPLSNNSLFISYQRNPLPEYLQKGLNVSLSTDDPLQFHYTKEASSVWKLSSCDMCELARNSVLQSGFEDKVMGQKSSLRFLLLSICRVSFRHEALVDELCNLFRVQHLTGVM
;
A
#
# COMPACT_ATOMS: atom_id res chain seq x y z
N MET A 1 -0.73 29.92 9.67
CA MET A 1 -0.46 29.46 8.28
C MET A 1 -0.63 27.94 8.26
N LYS A 2 -1.33 27.34 7.28
CA LYS A 2 -1.62 25.88 7.25
C LYS A 2 -0.66 25.16 6.31
N VAL A 3 0.00 24.11 6.79
CA VAL A 3 0.82 23.17 5.99
C VAL A 3 -0.09 22.07 5.46
N PHE A 4 0.08 21.70 4.19
CA PHE A 4 -0.62 20.55 3.61
C PHE A 4 0.21 19.30 3.86
N TYR A 5 -0.46 18.26 4.34
CA TYR A 5 0.07 16.93 4.52
C TYR A 5 -0.81 15.97 3.73
N VAL A 6 -0.20 15.00 3.07
CA VAL A 6 -0.90 13.93 2.35
C VAL A 6 -0.62 12.63 3.08
N ASP A 7 -1.66 11.87 3.38
CA ASP A 7 -1.46 10.51 3.84
C ASP A 7 -1.08 9.64 2.64
N THR A 8 0.18 9.24 2.57
CA THR A 8 0.76 8.56 1.39
C THR A 8 0.49 7.06 1.37
N HIS A 9 -0.01 6.48 2.46
CA HIS A 9 -0.32 5.06 2.56
C HIS A 9 -1.43 4.82 3.59
N ILE A 10 -2.62 4.49 3.07
CA ILE A 10 -3.83 4.26 3.86
C ILE A 10 -4.70 3.24 3.13
N HIS A 11 -5.20 2.24 3.87
CA HIS A 11 -6.18 1.30 3.34
C HIS A 11 -7.59 1.89 3.46
N ALA A 12 -8.30 1.95 2.34
CA ALA A 12 -9.59 2.63 2.26
C ALA A 12 -10.63 2.03 3.23
N ALA A 13 -10.68 0.70 3.32
CA ALA A 13 -11.62 -0.03 4.18
C ALA A 13 -11.45 0.27 5.68
N SER A 14 -10.26 0.72 6.09
CA SER A 14 -9.90 1.03 7.48
C SER A 14 -9.60 2.51 7.71
N SER A 15 -9.88 3.37 6.72
CA SER A 15 -9.60 4.81 6.77
C SER A 15 -10.42 5.60 7.80
N MET A 16 -11.42 4.98 8.40
CA MET A 16 -12.36 5.63 9.32
C MET A 16 -12.00 5.45 10.79
N ASN A 17 -12.42 6.40 11.63
CA ASN A 17 -12.27 6.28 13.09
C ASN A 17 -13.31 5.31 13.68
N GLN A 18 -12.91 4.50 14.66
CA GLN A 18 -13.77 3.55 15.38
C GLN A 18 -15.04 4.19 15.95
N LYS A 19 -14.94 5.38 16.55
CA LYS A 19 -16.10 6.12 17.10
C LYS A 19 -17.03 6.59 16.00
N HIS A 20 -16.50 6.94 14.83
CA HIS A 20 -17.31 7.32 13.67
C HIS A 20 -18.07 6.11 13.13
N LEU A 21 -17.39 4.97 12.93
CA LEU A 21 -18.01 3.72 12.52
C LEU A 21 -19.11 3.28 13.50
N LEU A 22 -18.84 3.30 14.80
CA LEU A 22 -19.82 2.96 15.83
C LEU A 22 -21.08 3.83 15.74
N ARG A 23 -20.91 5.16 15.59
CA ARG A 23 -22.04 6.09 15.44
C ARG A 23 -22.81 5.83 14.16
N PHE A 24 -22.12 5.51 13.07
CA PHE A 24 -22.75 5.15 11.80
C PHE A 24 -23.62 3.91 11.96
N ILE A 25 -23.09 2.84 12.55
CA ILE A 25 -23.82 1.60 12.82
C ILE A 25 -25.05 1.88 13.68
N LYS A 26 -24.88 2.56 14.83
CA LYS A 26 -26.00 2.91 15.71
C LYS A 26 -27.06 3.76 15.01
N LYS A 27 -26.66 4.68 14.13
CA LYS A 27 -27.60 5.49 13.33
C LYS A 27 -28.38 4.62 12.35
N LYS A 28 -27.69 3.77 11.58
CA LYS A 28 -28.31 2.90 10.58
C LYS A 28 -29.31 1.91 11.17
N ILE A 29 -29.01 1.32 12.33
CA ILE A 29 -29.99 0.46 13.02
C ILE A 29 -31.23 1.26 13.41
N LYS A 30 -31.08 2.51 13.88
CA LYS A 30 -32.22 3.34 14.29
C LYS A 30 -33.08 3.81 13.12
N THR A 31 -32.48 4.11 11.97
CA THR A 31 -33.20 4.70 10.83
C THR A 31 -33.63 3.66 9.79
N GLU A 32 -32.91 2.55 9.67
CA GLU A 32 -33.01 1.58 8.57
C GLU A 32 -33.01 0.13 9.10
N ALA A 33 -33.61 -0.12 10.26
CA ALA A 33 -33.65 -1.44 10.92
C ALA A 33 -34.20 -2.58 10.04
N ASN A 34 -35.16 -2.27 9.18
CA ASN A 34 -35.86 -3.22 8.33
C ASN A 34 -35.22 -3.38 6.95
N SER A 35 -34.14 -2.64 6.66
CA SER A 35 -33.41 -2.80 5.40
C SER A 35 -32.79 -4.18 5.33
N VAL A 36 -32.92 -4.81 4.16
CA VAL A 36 -32.26 -6.09 3.87
C VAL A 36 -30.78 -5.83 3.66
N VAL A 37 -29.94 -6.55 4.40
CA VAL A 37 -28.47 -6.33 4.42
C VAL A 37 -27.68 -7.56 4.01
N LEU A 38 -28.31 -8.73 4.08
CA LEU A 38 -27.69 -10.01 3.80
C LEU A 38 -28.69 -10.91 3.07
N GLU A 39 -28.23 -11.60 2.05
CA GLU A 39 -28.94 -12.73 1.46
C GLU A 39 -28.17 -14.01 1.79
N LYS A 40 -28.75 -14.88 2.62
CA LYS A 40 -28.17 -16.17 2.99
C LYS A 40 -29.13 -17.28 2.59
N ASP A 41 -28.68 -18.20 1.75
CA ASP A 41 -29.46 -19.37 1.31
C ASP A 41 -30.84 -18.99 0.70
N LYS A 42 -30.89 -17.90 -0.09
CA LYS A 42 -32.11 -17.29 -0.67
C LYS A 42 -33.09 -16.68 0.36
N GLN A 43 -32.70 -16.58 1.63
CA GLN A 43 -33.44 -15.81 2.62
C GLN A 43 -32.82 -14.42 2.77
N LEU A 44 -33.66 -13.41 2.60
CA LEU A 44 -33.32 -12.02 2.86
C LEU A 44 -33.33 -11.81 4.38
N VAL A 45 -32.18 -11.41 4.92
CA VAL A 45 -32.00 -11.13 6.35
C VAL A 45 -31.91 -9.62 6.52
N THR A 46 -32.79 -9.09 7.37
CA THR A 46 -32.85 -7.67 7.70
C THR A 46 -31.81 -7.29 8.76
N MET A 47 -31.42 -6.02 8.82
CA MET A 47 -30.44 -5.53 9.80
C MET A 47 -30.81 -5.94 11.23
N ILE A 48 -32.09 -5.81 11.62
CA ILE A 48 -32.56 -6.20 12.96
C ILE A 48 -32.41 -7.70 13.25
N GLU A 49 -32.61 -8.57 12.26
CA GLU A 49 -32.45 -10.02 12.42
C GLU A 49 -30.99 -10.40 12.57
N VAL A 50 -30.08 -9.66 11.95
CA VAL A 50 -28.64 -9.89 12.14
C VAL A 50 -28.23 -9.56 13.57
N PHE A 51 -28.65 -8.42 14.10
CA PHE A 51 -28.37 -8.04 15.49
C PHE A 51 -28.99 -9.01 16.49
N LYS A 52 -30.22 -9.49 16.23
CA LYS A 52 -30.86 -10.53 17.04
C LYS A 52 -30.07 -11.85 17.04
N LYS A 53 -29.56 -12.28 15.88
CA LYS A 53 -28.73 -13.50 15.78
C LYS A 53 -27.39 -13.36 16.50
N MET A 54 -26.83 -12.15 16.53
CA MET A 54 -25.61 -11.86 17.27
C MET A 54 -25.83 -11.74 18.78
N GLY A 55 -27.08 -11.59 19.23
CA GLY A 55 -27.39 -11.39 20.65
C GLY A 55 -26.91 -10.05 21.20
N ILE A 56 -26.75 -9.03 20.34
CA ILE A 56 -26.24 -7.71 20.72
C ILE A 56 -27.34 -6.66 20.49
N ASP A 57 -27.62 -5.85 21.51
CA ASP A 57 -28.48 -4.67 21.37
C ASP A 57 -27.67 -3.51 20.78
N ALA A 58 -28.30 -2.71 19.92
CA ALA A 58 -27.73 -1.47 19.39
C ALA A 58 -27.34 -0.47 20.50
N TYR A 59 -28.01 -0.51 21.65
CA TYR A 59 -27.66 0.32 22.81
C TYR A 59 -26.31 -0.09 23.41
N ASP A 60 -26.11 -1.40 23.58
CA ASP A 60 -24.95 -1.99 24.25
C ASP A 60 -23.70 -2.06 23.37
N LEU A 61 -23.84 -1.84 22.06
CA LEU A 61 -22.72 -1.84 21.13
C LEU A 61 -21.65 -0.80 21.54
N SER A 62 -20.45 -1.28 21.86
CA SER A 62 -19.28 -0.48 22.21
C SER A 62 -18.20 -0.57 21.13
N VAL A 63 -17.13 0.22 21.26
CA VAL A 63 -15.98 0.13 20.36
C VAL A 63 -15.28 -1.23 20.49
N ASP A 64 -15.14 -1.73 21.71
CA ASP A 64 -14.49 -3.02 21.98
C ASP A 64 -15.27 -4.19 21.37
N MET A 65 -16.61 -4.09 21.31
CA MET A 65 -17.48 -5.08 20.67
C MET A 65 -17.38 -5.10 19.14
N LEU A 66 -16.79 -4.08 18.51
CA LEU A 66 -16.55 -4.09 17.06
C LEU A 66 -15.37 -5.00 16.67
N ASP A 67 -14.53 -5.41 17.63
CA ASP A 67 -13.33 -6.26 17.45
C ASP A 67 -12.45 -5.83 16.26
N VAL A 68 -12.26 -4.52 16.13
CA VAL A 68 -11.48 -3.89 15.04
C VAL A 68 -10.00 -3.70 15.41
N HIS A 69 -9.54 -4.26 16.52
CA HIS A 69 -8.18 -4.08 17.02
C HIS A 69 -7.24 -5.13 16.45
N ALA A 70 -6.04 -4.71 16.05
CA ALA A 70 -4.98 -5.63 15.67
C ALA A 70 -4.35 -6.26 16.93
N ASP A 71 -4.44 -7.58 17.07
CA ASP A 71 -3.67 -8.34 18.06
C ASP A 71 -2.39 -8.94 17.42
N ARG A 72 -1.39 -9.33 18.23
CA ARG A 72 -0.13 -9.94 17.74
C ARG A 72 -0.34 -11.29 17.01
N ASN A 73 -1.50 -11.93 17.18
CA ASN A 73 -1.92 -13.16 16.52
C ASN A 73 -2.82 -12.88 15.28
N THR A 74 -3.01 -11.61 14.90
CA THR A 74 -3.85 -11.13 13.79
C THR A 74 -3.04 -10.93 12.51
N PHE A 75 -1.80 -11.42 12.51
CA PHE A 75 -0.83 -11.33 11.42
C PHE A 75 -1.30 -11.91 10.06
N HIS A 76 -2.40 -12.66 10.03
CA HIS A 76 -3.03 -13.11 8.78
C HIS A 76 -4.01 -12.05 8.26
N ARG A 77 -3.52 -11.03 7.54
CA ARG A 77 -4.34 -9.91 7.08
C ARG A 77 -4.74 -9.98 5.60
N PHE A 78 -6.03 -10.22 5.42
CA PHE A 78 -7.07 -9.48 4.66
C PHE A 78 -8.38 -10.22 4.95
N ASP A 79 -8.29 -11.56 4.96
CA ASP A 79 -9.36 -12.48 5.33
C ASP A 79 -9.80 -12.30 6.79
N LYS A 80 -8.90 -12.10 7.77
CA LYS A 80 -9.28 -11.90 9.19
C LYS A 80 -10.01 -10.59 9.45
N PHE A 81 -9.80 -9.50 8.71
CA PHE A 81 -10.63 -8.30 8.90
C PHE A 81 -12.04 -8.52 8.32
N ASN A 82 -12.13 -9.21 7.17
CA ASN A 82 -13.40 -9.62 6.57
C ASN A 82 -14.13 -10.72 7.38
N THR A 83 -13.42 -11.51 8.19
CA THR A 83 -14.00 -12.56 9.03
C THR A 83 -14.15 -12.21 10.52
N LYS A 84 -13.29 -11.36 11.11
CA LYS A 84 -13.35 -10.97 12.55
C LYS A 84 -14.27 -9.79 12.79
N CYS A 85 -14.28 -8.78 11.91
CA CYS A 85 -15.22 -7.68 12.06
C CYS A 85 -16.60 -8.25 11.74
N ILE A 86 -17.39 -8.54 12.79
CA ILE A 86 -18.73 -9.13 12.67
C ILE A 86 -19.62 -8.22 11.80
N PHE A 87 -19.31 -6.93 11.80
CA PHE A 87 -19.89 -5.90 10.96
C PHE A 87 -19.29 -5.77 9.56
N SER A 88 -18.10 -6.29 9.28
CA SER A 88 -17.55 -6.34 7.92
C SER A 88 -18.43 -7.19 7.01
N GLY A 89 -18.94 -8.33 7.48
CA GLY A 89 -19.91 -9.11 6.71
C GLY A 89 -21.23 -8.37 6.39
N ILE A 90 -21.61 -7.33 7.16
CA ILE A 90 -22.91 -6.65 7.11
C ILE A 90 -22.83 -5.23 6.52
N LEU A 91 -21.68 -4.55 6.69
CA LEU A 91 -21.36 -3.21 6.17
C LEU A 91 -20.42 -3.27 4.95
N LEU A 92 -19.64 -4.35 4.82
CA LEU A 92 -18.76 -4.65 3.69
C LEU A 92 -19.31 -5.81 2.83
N SER A 93 -20.59 -6.16 3.01
CA SER A 93 -21.33 -6.96 2.02
C SER A 93 -21.45 -6.15 0.71
N GLY A 94 -20.46 -6.31 -0.16
CA GLY A 94 -20.53 -6.00 -1.58
C GLY A 94 -19.98 -4.64 -2.01
N GLU A 95 -20.05 -3.59 -1.20
CA GLU A 95 -19.83 -2.22 -1.74
C GLU A 95 -18.47 -1.60 -1.38
N MET A 96 -18.08 -1.50 -0.11
CA MET A 96 -16.77 -0.91 0.27
C MET A 96 -15.57 -1.85 0.09
N ASN A 97 -15.81 -3.14 -0.15
CA ASN A 97 -14.75 -4.10 -0.48
C ASN A 97 -14.18 -3.90 -1.89
N ASN A 98 -14.74 -3.02 -2.71
CA ASN A 98 -14.30 -2.84 -4.10
C ASN A 98 -13.08 -1.90 -4.25
N VAL A 99 -12.75 -1.10 -3.23
CA VAL A 99 -11.62 -0.14 -3.30
C VAL A 99 -10.26 -0.82 -3.25
N ILE A 100 -10.20 -1.95 -2.55
CA ILE A 100 -9.16 -2.96 -2.75
C ILE A 100 -9.76 -3.85 -3.84
N LEU A 101 -9.01 -4.33 -4.83
CA LEU A 101 -9.47 -5.51 -5.57
C LEU A 101 -9.43 -6.69 -4.58
N ASN A 102 -10.40 -6.74 -3.67
CA ASN A 102 -10.61 -7.83 -2.74
C ASN A 102 -11.31 -8.92 -3.53
N LEU A 103 -10.49 -9.63 -4.30
CA LEU A 103 -10.74 -10.92 -4.92
C LEU A 103 -11.23 -11.99 -3.92
N THR A 104 -11.32 -11.66 -2.63
CA THR A 104 -11.81 -12.50 -1.53
C THR A 104 -13.33 -12.58 -1.45
N ASN A 105 -14.10 -11.64 -2.05
CA ASN A 105 -15.56 -11.64 -2.00
C ASN A 105 -16.26 -12.38 -3.16
N ILE A 106 -15.53 -13.19 -3.93
CA ILE A 106 -16.06 -13.96 -5.06
C ILE A 106 -16.72 -15.24 -4.53
N ARG A 107 -17.95 -15.11 -4.00
CA ARG A 107 -18.74 -16.27 -3.57
C ARG A 107 -19.53 -16.95 -4.68
N ARG A 108 -19.48 -16.47 -5.93
CA ARG A 108 -20.05 -17.12 -7.12
C ARG A 108 -19.85 -16.21 -8.33
N LYS A 109 -18.80 -16.44 -9.13
CA LYS A 109 -18.81 -16.38 -10.61
C LYS A 109 -17.39 -16.45 -11.16
N LYS A 110 -17.31 -17.04 -12.35
CA LYS A 110 -16.14 -17.61 -13.02
C LYS A 110 -15.30 -16.58 -13.80
N TYR A 111 -15.50 -15.28 -13.58
CA TYR A 111 -14.96 -14.22 -14.44
C TYR A 111 -14.38 -13.08 -13.58
N PHE A 112 -13.05 -13.07 -13.49
CA PHE A 112 -12.23 -12.07 -12.80
C PHE A 112 -12.05 -10.78 -13.64
N GLN A 113 -12.33 -10.82 -14.95
CA GLN A 113 -12.12 -9.71 -15.88
C GLN A 113 -13.07 -8.52 -15.62
N ASP A 114 -14.28 -8.80 -15.12
CA ASP A 114 -15.30 -7.76 -14.87
C ASP A 114 -15.05 -6.96 -13.57
N GLU A 115 -14.02 -7.28 -12.78
CA GLU A 115 -13.80 -6.65 -11.48
C GLU A 115 -13.45 -5.16 -11.62
N TRP A 116 -12.70 -4.79 -12.66
CA TRP A 116 -12.44 -3.38 -12.96
C TRP A 116 -13.71 -2.59 -13.26
N ASP A 117 -14.61 -3.16 -14.06
CA ASP A 117 -15.88 -2.53 -14.39
C ASP A 117 -16.82 -2.45 -13.19
N LYS A 118 -16.89 -3.49 -12.37
CA LYS A 118 -17.67 -3.47 -11.12
C LYS A 118 -17.16 -2.40 -10.15
N LEU A 119 -15.84 -2.31 -9.98
CA LEU A 119 -15.21 -1.28 -9.15
C LEU A 119 -15.51 0.12 -9.69
N ALA A 120 -15.31 0.34 -10.99
CA ALA A 120 -15.57 1.62 -11.61
C ALA A 120 -17.05 2.03 -11.51
N LYS A 121 -17.96 1.09 -11.77
CA LYS A 121 -19.40 1.27 -11.61
C LYS A 121 -19.75 1.65 -10.17
N TRP A 122 -19.27 0.89 -9.20
CA TRP A 122 -19.49 1.17 -7.79
C TRP A 122 -19.02 2.58 -7.42
N ALA A 123 -17.82 2.98 -7.88
CA ALA A 123 -17.26 4.28 -7.57
C ALA A 123 -18.09 5.43 -8.18
N LEU A 124 -18.62 5.27 -9.40
CA LEU A 124 -19.44 6.27 -10.06
C LEU A 124 -20.87 6.33 -9.49
N ASP A 125 -21.50 5.18 -9.25
CA ASP A 125 -22.87 5.10 -8.72
C ASP A 125 -22.97 5.75 -7.32
N HIS A 126 -21.89 5.71 -6.54
CA HIS A 126 -21.83 6.28 -5.19
C HIS A 126 -21.10 7.64 -5.12
N ASP A 127 -20.76 8.25 -6.26
CA ASP A 127 -20.03 9.52 -6.34
C ASP A 127 -18.76 9.55 -5.47
N VAL A 128 -17.97 8.47 -5.56
CA VAL A 128 -16.75 8.25 -4.76
C VAL A 128 -15.60 9.07 -5.36
N TRP A 129 -15.71 10.39 -5.23
CA TRP A 129 -14.77 11.35 -5.78
C TRP A 129 -14.46 12.46 -4.78
N SER A 130 -13.20 12.92 -4.75
CA SER A 130 -12.80 14.09 -3.98
C SER A 130 -11.53 14.72 -4.54
N PRO A 131 -11.41 16.06 -4.55
CA PRO A 131 -10.18 16.74 -4.97
C PRO A 131 -8.99 16.46 -4.04
N ASN A 132 -9.24 15.91 -2.85
CA ASN A 132 -8.22 15.57 -1.86
C ASN A 132 -7.89 14.07 -1.81
N VAL A 133 -8.49 13.26 -2.69
CA VAL A 133 -8.29 11.82 -2.73
C VAL A 133 -7.76 11.41 -4.09
N ARG A 134 -6.82 10.47 -4.08
CA ARG A 134 -6.36 9.71 -5.24
C ARG A 134 -6.32 8.25 -4.85
N TRP A 135 -6.60 7.37 -5.80
CA TRP A 135 -6.68 5.95 -5.55
C TRP A 135 -5.39 5.25 -5.97
N LEU A 136 -4.98 4.26 -5.17
CA LEU A 136 -4.05 3.23 -5.59
C LEU A 136 -4.80 1.91 -5.55
N VAL A 137 -4.74 1.15 -6.64
CA VAL A 137 -5.42 -0.13 -6.72
C VAL A 137 -4.51 -1.22 -6.18
N GLN A 138 -4.97 -1.89 -5.12
CA GLN A 138 -4.22 -2.94 -4.45
C GLN A 138 -4.47 -4.29 -5.11
N ILE A 139 -3.38 -4.94 -5.54
CA ILE A 139 -3.38 -6.29 -6.11
C ILE A 139 -2.75 -7.25 -5.09
N PRO A 140 -3.56 -8.15 -4.48
CA PRO A 140 -3.06 -9.08 -3.48
C PRO A 140 -2.28 -10.25 -4.11
N ARG A 141 -1.15 -10.62 -3.53
CA ARG A 141 -0.29 -11.73 -3.99
C ARG A 141 -0.79 -13.09 -3.49
N LEU A 142 -1.98 -13.49 -3.91
CA LEU A 142 -2.67 -14.68 -3.38
C LEU A 142 -2.95 -15.75 -4.47
N TYR A 143 -2.03 -15.91 -5.43
CA TYR A 143 -2.16 -16.89 -6.50
C TYR A 143 -2.40 -18.32 -5.98
N ASP A 144 -1.69 -18.74 -4.94
CA ASP A 144 -1.87 -20.04 -4.27
C ASP A 144 -3.33 -20.28 -3.84
N ILE A 145 -3.98 -19.26 -3.27
CA ILE A 145 -5.38 -19.33 -2.85
C ILE A 145 -6.31 -19.41 -4.07
N TYR A 146 -6.08 -18.61 -5.11
CA TYR A 146 -6.90 -18.63 -6.33
C TYR A 146 -6.73 -19.95 -7.08
N LYS A 147 -5.51 -20.48 -7.11
CA LYS A 147 -5.18 -21.76 -7.72
C LYS A 147 -5.82 -22.93 -6.97
N ALA A 148 -5.74 -22.94 -5.64
CA ALA A 148 -6.36 -23.96 -4.81
C ALA A 148 -7.90 -23.98 -4.91
N LYS A 149 -8.51 -22.83 -5.21
CA LYS A 149 -9.96 -22.68 -5.47
C LYS A 149 -10.35 -22.94 -6.93
N ASP A 150 -9.41 -23.36 -7.77
CA ASP A 150 -9.61 -23.58 -9.22
C ASP A 150 -10.18 -22.35 -9.95
N MET A 151 -9.80 -21.15 -9.49
CA MET A 151 -10.21 -19.87 -10.07
C MET A 151 -9.27 -19.43 -11.20
N VAL A 152 -8.00 -19.82 -11.12
CA VAL A 152 -6.97 -19.54 -12.13
C VAL A 152 -6.15 -20.78 -12.44
N LYS A 153 -5.74 -20.94 -13.69
CA LYS A 153 -4.96 -22.11 -14.15
C LYS A 153 -3.46 -21.89 -14.10
N ASN A 154 -3.00 -20.67 -14.33
CA ASN A 154 -1.59 -20.30 -14.32
C ASN A 154 -1.47 -18.84 -13.85
N PHE A 155 -0.24 -18.36 -13.70
CA PHE A 155 -0.03 -16.98 -13.28
C PHE A 155 -0.45 -15.96 -14.35
N ASP A 156 -0.36 -16.32 -15.62
CA ASP A 156 -0.78 -15.49 -16.76
C ASP A 156 -2.23 -15.02 -16.65
N GLU A 157 -3.14 -15.91 -16.24
CA GLU A 157 -4.54 -15.55 -16.04
C GLU A 157 -4.71 -14.43 -15.00
N ILE A 158 -3.87 -14.35 -13.97
CA ILE A 158 -3.89 -13.21 -13.03
C ILE A 158 -3.47 -11.92 -13.73
N LEU A 159 -2.41 -11.95 -14.52
CA LEU A 159 -1.93 -10.79 -15.25
C LEU A 159 -2.97 -10.31 -16.27
N ASP A 160 -3.57 -11.22 -17.03
CA ASP A 160 -4.64 -10.93 -17.97
C ASP A 160 -5.83 -10.25 -17.27
N ASN A 161 -6.24 -10.77 -16.12
CA ASN A 161 -7.37 -10.20 -15.39
C ASN A 161 -7.08 -8.78 -14.87
N VAL A 162 -5.82 -8.46 -14.57
CA VAL A 162 -5.42 -7.13 -14.10
C VAL A 162 -5.21 -6.17 -15.27
N PHE A 163 -4.52 -6.60 -16.33
CA PHE A 163 -4.00 -5.69 -17.37
C PHE A 163 -4.84 -5.65 -18.64
N THR A 164 -5.51 -6.74 -19.03
CA THR A 164 -6.29 -6.77 -20.27
C THR A 164 -7.39 -5.70 -20.29
N PRO A 165 -8.24 -5.55 -19.25
CA PRO A 165 -9.25 -4.48 -19.23
C PRO A 165 -8.63 -3.07 -19.28
N LEU A 166 -7.42 -2.89 -18.72
CA LEU A 166 -6.70 -1.62 -18.76
C LEU A 166 -6.16 -1.32 -20.16
N PHE A 167 -5.68 -2.33 -20.90
CA PHE A 167 -5.29 -2.17 -22.30
C PHE A 167 -6.50 -1.92 -23.20
N GLU A 168 -7.62 -2.63 -22.98
CA GLU A 168 -8.87 -2.47 -23.75
C GLU A 168 -9.45 -1.07 -23.61
N VAL A 169 -9.59 -0.55 -22.39
CA VAL A 169 -10.07 0.82 -22.15
C VAL A 169 -9.06 1.88 -22.63
N THR A 170 -7.77 1.56 -22.59
CA THR A 170 -6.74 2.44 -23.16
C THR A 170 -6.80 2.44 -24.68
N ASN A 171 -7.17 1.34 -25.33
CA ASN A 171 -7.30 1.25 -26.79
C ASN A 171 -8.60 1.85 -27.32
N ASP A 172 -9.70 1.68 -26.58
CA ASP A 172 -10.97 2.32 -26.89
C ASP A 172 -11.68 2.75 -25.60
N PRO A 173 -11.72 4.04 -25.24
CA PRO A 173 -12.44 4.51 -24.07
C PRO A 173 -13.95 4.20 -24.07
N ALA A 174 -14.54 3.90 -25.24
CA ALA A 174 -15.96 3.55 -25.36
C ALA A 174 -16.26 2.10 -24.96
N SER A 175 -15.27 1.20 -24.90
CA SER A 175 -15.45 -0.19 -24.48
C SER A 175 -15.81 -0.28 -23.00
N HIS A 176 -15.13 0.51 -22.16
CA HIS A 176 -15.36 0.59 -20.71
C HIS A 176 -15.50 2.07 -20.27
N PRO A 177 -16.64 2.73 -20.52
CA PRO A 177 -16.79 4.17 -20.29
C PRO A 177 -16.77 4.55 -18.80
N GLU A 178 -17.33 3.70 -17.94
CA GLU A 178 -17.29 3.88 -16.47
C GLU A 178 -15.86 3.74 -15.96
N LEU A 179 -15.13 2.70 -16.41
CA LEU A 179 -13.73 2.48 -16.08
C LEU A 179 -12.83 3.63 -16.53
N PHE A 180 -13.00 4.12 -17.76
CA PHE A 180 -12.22 5.25 -18.27
C PHE A 180 -12.32 6.49 -17.35
N ARG A 181 -13.52 6.80 -16.86
CA ARG A 181 -13.74 7.91 -15.93
C ARG A 181 -13.11 7.64 -14.57
N PHE A 182 -13.27 6.44 -14.04
CA PHE A 182 -12.69 6.05 -12.75
C PHE A 182 -11.16 6.15 -12.77
N LEU A 183 -10.52 5.68 -13.85
CA LEU A 183 -9.06 5.70 -14.00
C LEU A 183 -8.46 7.12 -14.01
N GLN A 184 -9.25 8.18 -14.20
CA GLN A 184 -8.76 9.56 -14.03
C GLN A 184 -8.41 9.90 -12.58
N GLN A 185 -8.95 9.17 -11.61
CA GLN A 185 -8.66 9.35 -10.18
C GLN A 185 -7.66 8.32 -9.64
N VAL A 186 -7.35 7.30 -10.42
CA VAL A 186 -6.37 6.27 -10.07
C VAL A 186 -4.98 6.80 -10.41
N SER A 187 -4.12 6.84 -9.40
CA SER A 187 -2.74 7.32 -9.51
C SER A 187 -1.73 6.19 -9.65
N GLY A 188 -2.06 4.98 -9.20
CA GLY A 188 -1.10 3.89 -9.16
C GLY A 188 -1.67 2.54 -8.79
N ILE A 189 -0.77 1.57 -8.75
CA ILE A 189 -1.02 0.19 -8.36
C ILE A 189 -0.07 -0.16 -7.21
N ASP A 190 -0.59 -0.89 -6.24
CA ASP A 190 0.13 -1.34 -5.06
C ASP A 190 0.00 -2.86 -4.95
N SER A 191 1.12 -3.55 -4.74
CA SER A 191 1.12 -5.01 -4.55
C SER A 191 1.20 -5.33 -3.06
N VAL A 192 0.28 -6.16 -2.56
CA VAL A 192 0.10 -6.42 -1.12
C VAL A 192 0.02 -7.91 -0.80
N ASP A 193 0.54 -8.33 0.35
CA ASP A 193 0.34 -9.62 1.06
C ASP A 193 1.26 -9.62 2.28
N ASP A 194 1.11 -10.60 3.17
CA ASP A 194 2.03 -10.87 4.28
C ASP A 194 3.45 -11.20 3.78
N GLU A 195 4.34 -10.20 3.82
CA GLU A 195 5.75 -10.33 3.41
C GLU A 195 6.53 -11.32 4.27
N SER A 196 6.04 -11.72 5.46
CA SER A 196 6.74 -12.67 6.33
C SER A 196 6.61 -14.13 5.90
N LYS A 197 5.67 -14.44 4.99
CA LYS A 197 5.50 -15.79 4.45
C LYS A 197 6.80 -16.25 3.79
N HIS A 198 7.14 -17.51 4.02
CA HIS A 198 8.34 -18.08 3.44
C HIS A 198 8.15 -18.27 1.93
N GLU A 199 9.12 -17.80 1.14
CA GLU A 199 9.16 -18.01 -0.31
C GLU A 199 10.03 -19.23 -0.61
N PHE A 200 9.45 -20.25 -1.23
CA PHE A 200 10.16 -21.50 -1.53
C PHE A 200 10.87 -21.49 -2.89
N VAL A 201 10.39 -20.65 -3.81
CA VAL A 201 10.91 -20.54 -5.18
C VAL A 201 11.78 -19.29 -5.28
N HIS A 202 13.00 -19.45 -5.79
CA HIS A 202 13.86 -18.31 -6.12
C HIS A 202 13.62 -17.89 -7.57
N PHE A 203 13.28 -16.62 -7.79
CA PHE A 203 13.16 -16.10 -9.15
C PHE A 203 14.55 -15.95 -9.78
N ASP A 204 14.79 -16.73 -10.82
CA ASP A 204 15.99 -16.72 -11.62
C ASP A 204 15.65 -16.99 -13.10
N ARG A 205 16.68 -17.17 -13.93
CA ARG A 205 16.52 -17.43 -15.37
C ARG A 205 15.86 -18.78 -15.67
N SER A 206 15.82 -19.70 -14.71
CA SER A 206 15.18 -21.01 -14.86
C SER A 206 13.70 -21.00 -14.45
N THR A 207 13.25 -19.92 -13.80
CA THR A 207 11.86 -19.79 -13.39
C THR A 207 10.94 -19.69 -14.61
N LEU A 208 9.83 -20.43 -14.57
CA LEU A 208 8.87 -20.53 -15.66
C LEU A 208 8.21 -19.18 -15.98
N SER A 209 7.88 -18.97 -17.25
CA SER A 209 7.11 -17.81 -17.72
C SER A 209 5.66 -17.86 -17.19
N PRO A 210 4.91 -16.74 -17.14
CA PRO A 210 3.57 -16.71 -16.57
C PRO A 210 2.59 -17.74 -17.18
N PRO A 211 2.58 -17.97 -18.51
CA PRO A 211 1.74 -19.02 -19.12
C PRO A 211 2.05 -20.44 -18.62
N ASP A 212 3.31 -20.68 -18.29
CA ASP A 212 3.84 -21.99 -17.90
C ASP A 212 3.87 -22.18 -16.38
N TYR A 213 3.83 -21.10 -15.60
CA TYR A 213 3.79 -21.15 -14.14
C TYR A 213 2.46 -21.71 -13.66
N LYS A 214 2.44 -23.01 -13.36
CA LYS A 214 1.25 -23.78 -12.97
C LYS A 214 1.39 -24.44 -11.60
N ASP A 215 2.46 -24.11 -10.89
CA ASP A 215 2.76 -24.66 -9.57
C ASP A 215 1.64 -24.34 -8.58
N ALA A 216 1.50 -25.17 -7.54
CA ALA A 216 0.55 -24.93 -6.46
C ALA A 216 1.05 -23.83 -5.50
N GLU A 217 2.36 -23.67 -5.40
CA GLU A 217 3.03 -22.69 -4.55
C GLU A 217 2.93 -21.28 -5.14
N ASN A 218 2.82 -20.29 -4.25
CA ASN A 218 2.75 -18.88 -4.62
C ASN A 218 4.08 -18.44 -5.27
N PRO A 219 4.07 -17.72 -6.41
CA PRO A 219 5.28 -17.11 -6.95
C PRO A 219 5.95 -16.18 -5.93
N PRO A 220 7.28 -16.05 -5.96
CA PRO A 220 7.99 -15.17 -5.04
C PRO A 220 7.68 -13.69 -5.32
N TYR A 221 7.87 -12.83 -4.33
CA TYR A 221 7.59 -11.39 -4.41
C TYR A 221 8.19 -10.71 -5.65
N ASN A 222 9.42 -11.08 -5.98
CA ASN A 222 10.14 -10.50 -7.12
C ASN A 222 9.56 -10.90 -8.48
N TYR A 223 8.98 -12.10 -8.58
CA TYR A 223 8.25 -12.54 -9.77
C TYR A 223 7.01 -11.66 -9.99
N TYR A 224 6.19 -11.47 -8.94
CA TYR A 224 5.03 -10.58 -9.00
C TYR A 224 5.43 -9.16 -9.42
N LEU A 225 6.39 -8.55 -8.73
CA LEU A 225 6.79 -7.18 -9.02
C LEU A 225 7.35 -7.01 -10.43
N PHE A 226 8.14 -7.97 -10.92
CA PHE A 226 8.72 -7.92 -12.26
C PHE A 226 7.64 -7.89 -13.34
N TYR A 227 6.69 -8.84 -13.31
CA TYR A 227 5.63 -8.90 -14.32
C TYR A 227 4.61 -7.77 -14.18
N MET A 228 4.33 -7.31 -12.95
CA MET A 228 3.53 -6.10 -12.74
C MET A 228 4.22 -4.88 -13.36
N TYR A 229 5.51 -4.70 -13.11
CA TYR A 229 6.31 -3.60 -13.68
C TYR A 229 6.39 -3.65 -15.20
N ALA A 230 6.65 -4.82 -15.79
CA ALA A 230 6.74 -4.98 -17.24
C ALA A 230 5.42 -4.56 -17.93
N ASN A 231 4.28 -5.04 -17.41
CA ASN A 231 2.96 -4.69 -17.92
C ASN A 231 2.62 -3.21 -17.70
N ILE A 232 2.86 -2.66 -16.51
CA ILE A 232 2.65 -1.23 -16.22
C ILE A 232 3.49 -0.36 -17.14
N THR A 233 4.74 -0.74 -17.41
CA THR A 233 5.64 0.01 -18.29
C THR A 233 5.10 0.07 -19.72
N ALA A 234 4.68 -1.08 -20.28
CA ALA A 234 4.07 -1.15 -21.60
C ALA A 234 2.75 -0.37 -21.67
N LEU A 235 1.88 -0.57 -20.68
CA LEU A 235 0.60 0.15 -20.56
C LEU A 235 0.80 1.66 -20.46
N ASN A 236 1.73 2.11 -19.63
CA ASN A 236 2.02 3.54 -19.45
C ASN A 236 2.63 4.16 -20.70
N ALA A 237 3.46 3.43 -21.46
CA ALA A 237 3.95 3.90 -22.76
C ALA A 237 2.77 4.16 -23.71
N PHE A 238 1.83 3.21 -23.80
CA PHE A 238 0.64 3.34 -24.63
C PHE A 238 -0.30 4.48 -24.16
N ARG A 239 -0.57 4.55 -22.85
CA ARG A 239 -1.40 5.61 -22.25
C ARG A 239 -0.80 6.99 -22.47
N ARG A 240 0.53 7.12 -22.37
CA ARG A 240 1.25 8.38 -22.62
C ARG A 240 1.14 8.83 -24.07
N GLU A 241 1.28 7.91 -25.03
CA GLU A 241 1.09 8.21 -26.45
C GLU A 241 -0.33 8.73 -26.75
N ARG A 242 -1.33 8.24 -26.01
CA ARG A 242 -2.72 8.71 -26.07
C ARG A 242 -3.03 9.93 -25.20
N GLY A 243 -2.05 10.48 -24.48
CA GLY A 243 -2.27 11.62 -23.58
C GLY A 243 -3.15 11.30 -22.36
N MET A 244 -3.22 10.04 -21.94
CA MET A 244 -3.98 9.58 -20.77
C MET A 244 -3.12 9.53 -19.50
N CYS A 245 -3.75 9.53 -18.33
CA CYS A 245 -3.07 9.40 -17.04
C CYS A 245 -2.33 8.06 -16.91
N THR A 246 -1.08 8.07 -16.47
CA THR A 246 -0.26 6.87 -16.23
C THR A 246 -0.34 6.41 -14.76
N PHE A 247 0.03 5.16 -14.51
CA PHE A 247 -0.01 4.55 -13.17
C PHE A 247 1.39 4.36 -12.59
N SER A 248 1.58 4.83 -11.36
CA SER A 248 2.79 4.54 -10.59
C SER A 248 2.74 3.16 -9.94
N LEU A 249 3.83 2.39 -9.98
CA LEU A 249 3.95 1.18 -9.15
C LEU A 249 4.51 1.54 -7.77
N ARG A 250 3.72 1.30 -6.71
CA ARG A 250 4.04 1.69 -5.33
C ARG A 250 3.70 0.56 -4.33
N PRO A 251 4.51 -0.50 -4.29
CA PRO A 251 4.18 -1.71 -3.54
C PRO A 251 4.45 -1.55 -2.03
N HIS A 252 3.76 -2.39 -1.25
CA HIS A 252 4.24 -2.76 0.08
C HIS A 252 5.57 -3.50 -0.07
N CYS A 253 6.60 -3.00 0.59
CA CYS A 253 7.95 -3.51 0.43
C CYS A 253 8.82 -3.31 1.67
N GLY A 254 9.35 -4.41 2.19
CA GLY A 254 10.30 -4.41 3.28
C GLY A 254 9.67 -4.03 4.62
N GLU A 255 8.39 -4.33 4.82
CA GLU A 255 7.79 -4.37 6.16
C GLU A 255 8.34 -5.57 6.95
N ALA A 256 8.36 -6.73 6.28
CA ALA A 256 8.86 -8.00 6.78
C ALA A 256 9.53 -8.79 5.64
N GLY A 257 9.77 -10.09 5.83
CA GLY A 257 10.27 -10.94 4.76
C GLY A 257 11.76 -10.82 4.43
N HIS A 258 12.07 -11.11 3.16
CA HIS A 258 13.43 -11.21 2.66
C HIS A 258 13.94 -9.84 2.18
N VAL A 259 15.24 -9.56 2.38
CA VAL A 259 15.84 -8.27 2.00
C VAL A 259 15.77 -8.00 0.49
N ASN A 260 15.75 -9.05 -0.33
CA ASN A 260 15.62 -8.94 -1.80
C ASN A 260 14.31 -8.26 -2.24
N HIS A 261 13.28 -8.21 -1.39
CA HIS A 261 12.07 -7.45 -1.67
C HIS A 261 12.42 -5.98 -1.92
N LEU A 262 13.28 -5.39 -1.07
CA LEU A 262 13.74 -4.00 -1.19
C LEU A 262 14.54 -3.74 -2.46
N LEU A 263 15.39 -4.69 -2.87
CA LEU A 263 16.15 -4.58 -4.12
C LEU A 263 15.21 -4.59 -5.33
N THR A 264 14.23 -5.48 -5.33
CA THR A 264 13.24 -5.55 -6.41
C THR A 264 12.39 -4.28 -6.43
N GLY A 265 11.87 -3.88 -5.26
CA GLY A 265 11.10 -2.65 -5.10
C GLY A 265 11.85 -1.42 -5.62
N PHE A 266 13.14 -1.30 -5.29
CA PHE A 266 14.02 -0.23 -5.78
C PHE A 266 14.16 -0.22 -7.31
N LEU A 267 14.31 -1.38 -7.94
CA LEU A 267 14.52 -1.48 -9.39
C LEU A 267 13.25 -1.25 -10.21
N THR A 268 12.08 -1.59 -9.66
CA THR A 268 10.84 -1.64 -10.44
C THR A 268 9.78 -0.63 -10.02
N SER A 269 9.94 0.05 -8.89
CA SER A 269 8.89 0.91 -8.31
C SER A 269 9.31 2.36 -8.24
N GLU A 270 8.35 3.26 -8.02
CA GLU A 270 8.61 4.70 -7.88
C GLU A 270 8.70 5.15 -6.41
N SER A 271 7.97 4.45 -5.54
CA SER A 271 8.02 4.60 -4.09
C SER A 271 7.66 3.27 -3.44
N ILE A 272 7.95 3.12 -2.15
CA ILE A 272 7.56 1.93 -1.37
C ILE A 272 6.76 2.32 -0.13
N ALA A 273 5.90 1.41 0.33
CA ALA A 273 5.33 1.47 1.67
C ALA A 273 6.15 0.63 2.67
N HIS A 274 6.25 1.10 3.91
CA HIS A 274 6.96 0.54 5.06
C HIS A 274 8.48 0.72 5.09
N GLY A 275 9.26 0.01 4.26
CA GLY A 275 10.73 0.14 4.23
C GLY A 275 11.45 -0.10 5.56
N ILE A 276 10.85 -0.85 6.50
CA ILE A 276 11.41 -1.12 7.83
C ILE A 276 12.72 -1.90 7.74
N LEU A 277 12.82 -2.84 6.80
CA LEU A 277 13.99 -3.69 6.62
C LEU A 277 15.22 -2.94 6.10
N LEU A 278 15.08 -1.71 5.59
CA LEU A 278 16.23 -0.84 5.29
C LEU A 278 17.05 -0.52 6.57
N ARG A 279 16.50 -0.78 7.77
CA ARG A 279 17.16 -0.55 9.05
C ARG A 279 18.12 -1.64 9.45
N LYS A 280 18.18 -2.78 8.72
CA LYS A 280 19.02 -3.95 9.07
C LYS A 280 20.51 -3.60 8.94
N VAL A 281 20.93 -2.71 9.81
CA VAL A 281 22.26 -2.25 10.17
C VAL A 281 22.25 -2.30 11.70
N ARG A 282 22.25 -3.52 12.23
CA ARG A 282 22.80 -3.76 13.55
C ARG A 282 23.69 -4.97 13.40
N CYS A 283 24.99 -4.71 13.35
CA CYS A 283 26.01 -5.70 13.66
C CYS A 283 25.67 -6.23 15.05
N ILE A 284 24.87 -7.29 15.10
CA ILE A 284 24.77 -8.13 16.26
C ILE A 284 26.12 -8.86 16.27
N PHE A 285 27.08 -8.32 17.03
CA PHE A 285 28.26 -9.06 17.48
C PHE A 285 27.74 -10.28 18.27
N PHE A 286 27.41 -11.36 17.58
CA PHE A 286 27.19 -12.67 18.19
C PHE A 286 28.23 -13.62 17.64
N SER A 287 28.99 -14.18 18.58
CA SER A 287 30.02 -15.21 18.47
C SER A 287 30.14 -15.95 17.14
N PHE A 288 31.27 -15.71 16.46
CA PHE A 288 32.18 -16.67 15.82
C PHE A 288 31.70 -17.79 14.87
N ILE A 289 30.41 -18.02 14.61
CA ILE A 289 29.98 -19.16 13.78
C ILE A 289 28.85 -18.77 12.81
N THR A 290 29.07 -17.80 11.91
CA THR A 290 28.42 -17.70 10.56
C THR A 290 28.95 -16.49 9.78
N VAL A 291 30.24 -16.48 9.46
CA VAL A 291 30.91 -15.29 8.87
C VAL A 291 30.55 -15.08 7.38
N PHE A 292 30.11 -16.09 6.63
CA PHE A 292 29.91 -15.94 5.18
C PHE A 292 28.54 -15.36 4.75
N ASN A 293 27.44 -15.79 5.36
CA ASN A 293 26.08 -15.29 4.99
C ASN A 293 25.70 -13.96 5.66
N PHE A 294 26.45 -13.55 6.69
CA PHE A 294 26.19 -12.30 7.42
C PHE A 294 26.72 -11.06 6.68
N PHE A 295 27.90 -11.18 6.04
CA PHE A 295 28.52 -10.07 5.30
C PHE A 295 27.70 -9.67 4.06
N SER A 296 27.16 -10.64 3.32
CA SER A 296 26.34 -10.36 2.13
C SER A 296 25.06 -9.61 2.48
N THR A 297 24.32 -10.07 3.48
CA THR A 297 23.05 -9.44 3.89
C THR A 297 23.25 -8.02 4.41
N PHE A 298 24.29 -7.79 5.23
CA PHE A 298 24.61 -6.47 5.78
C PHE A 298 25.06 -5.47 4.70
N ALA A 299 25.90 -5.92 3.76
CA ALA A 299 26.33 -5.08 2.64
C ALA A 299 25.13 -4.69 1.76
N ILE A 300 24.22 -5.63 1.50
CA ILE A 300 23.01 -5.39 0.69
C ILE A 300 22.08 -4.37 1.35
N THR A 301 21.83 -4.46 2.65
CA THR A 301 20.92 -3.53 3.34
C THR A 301 21.50 -2.13 3.46
N ALA A 302 22.79 -2.01 3.78
CA ALA A 302 23.48 -0.73 3.83
C ALA A 302 23.54 -0.06 2.45
N LEU A 303 23.86 -0.84 1.42
CA LEU A 303 23.84 -0.38 0.03
C LEU A 303 22.43 0.06 -0.39
N SER A 304 21.40 -0.74 -0.08
CA SER A 304 20.01 -0.39 -0.40
C SER A 304 19.62 0.93 0.24
N GLN A 305 19.87 1.12 1.54
CA GLN A 305 19.55 2.39 2.20
C GLN A 305 20.25 3.59 1.56
N TYR A 306 21.51 3.43 1.17
CA TYR A 306 22.25 4.48 0.47
C TYR A 306 21.70 4.76 -0.93
N LEU A 307 21.30 3.74 -1.68
CA LEU A 307 20.65 3.91 -2.98
C LEU A 307 19.31 4.64 -2.87
N PHE A 308 18.48 4.32 -1.86
CA PHE A 308 17.25 5.06 -1.59
C PHE A 308 17.52 6.52 -1.23
N TYR A 309 18.61 6.80 -0.52
CA TYR A 309 19.06 8.17 -0.27
C TYR A 309 19.51 8.87 -1.57
N LEU A 310 20.38 8.27 -2.38
CA LEU A 310 20.92 8.90 -3.59
C LEU A 310 19.83 9.19 -4.64
N THR A 311 18.90 8.25 -4.82
CA THR A 311 17.79 8.40 -5.77
C THR A 311 16.63 9.21 -5.23
N GLN A 312 16.63 9.51 -3.92
CA GLN A 312 15.51 10.16 -3.22
C GLN A 312 14.16 9.44 -3.43
N MET A 313 14.19 8.11 -3.56
CA MET A 313 12.99 7.28 -3.68
C MET A 313 12.11 7.40 -2.44
N GLY A 314 10.81 7.59 -2.64
CA GLY A 314 9.84 7.82 -1.56
C GLY A 314 9.61 6.58 -0.69
N ILE A 315 9.55 6.77 0.62
CA ILE A 315 9.23 5.73 1.61
C ILE A 315 8.08 6.22 2.49
N ALA A 316 6.89 5.66 2.29
CA ALA A 316 5.73 5.91 3.13
C ALA A 316 5.77 4.99 4.36
N MET A 317 5.88 5.56 5.55
CA MET A 317 6.07 4.79 6.78
C MET A 317 4.91 4.95 7.76
N SER A 318 4.43 3.83 8.30
CA SER A 318 3.28 3.77 9.22
C SER A 318 3.68 3.29 10.63
N PRO A 319 4.41 4.09 11.44
CA PRO A 319 4.98 3.66 12.72
C PRO A 319 4.01 3.08 13.75
N LEU A 320 2.77 3.57 13.80
CA LEU A 320 1.75 3.07 14.72
C LEU A 320 1.28 1.65 14.36
N SER A 321 1.10 1.40 13.06
CA SER A 321 0.85 0.05 12.55
C SER A 321 2.04 -0.86 12.84
N ASN A 322 3.25 -0.42 12.46
CA ASN A 322 4.44 -1.23 12.63
C ASN A 322 4.71 -1.55 14.13
N ASN A 323 4.37 -0.65 15.05
CA ASN A 323 4.41 -0.88 16.51
C ASN A 323 3.56 -2.05 16.98
N SER A 324 2.40 -2.21 16.35
CA SER A 324 1.42 -3.22 16.76
C SER A 324 1.80 -4.60 16.25
N LEU A 325 2.51 -4.65 15.11
CA LEU A 325 2.75 -5.89 14.37
C LEU A 325 4.23 -6.35 14.37
N PHE A 326 5.20 -5.48 14.08
CA PHE A 326 6.55 -5.92 13.71
C PHE A 326 7.68 -5.39 14.61
N ILE A 327 7.53 -4.18 15.15
CA ILE A 327 8.66 -3.44 15.73
C ILE A 327 8.18 -2.40 16.73
N SER A 328 8.69 -2.42 17.97
CA SER A 328 8.28 -1.41 18.95
C SER A 328 8.49 0.03 18.45
N TYR A 329 7.58 0.92 18.82
CA TYR A 329 7.51 2.30 18.33
C TYR A 329 8.84 3.05 18.49
N GLN A 330 9.52 2.88 19.63
CA GLN A 330 10.82 3.51 19.90
C GLN A 330 11.95 3.01 18.99
N ARG A 331 11.82 1.80 18.43
CA ARG A 331 12.82 1.19 17.54
C ARG A 331 12.53 1.44 16.07
N ASN A 332 11.42 2.10 15.72
CA ASN A 332 11.08 2.42 14.34
C ASN A 332 12.18 3.29 13.71
N PRO A 333 12.64 2.98 12.48
CA PRO A 333 13.79 3.67 11.89
C PRO A 333 13.43 5.03 11.27
N LEU A 334 12.16 5.45 11.27
CA LEU A 334 11.73 6.72 10.68
C LEU A 334 12.55 7.93 11.14
N PRO A 335 12.83 8.15 12.45
CA PRO A 335 13.65 9.28 12.88
C PRO A 335 15.08 9.20 12.33
N GLU A 336 15.65 8.00 12.25
CA GLU A 336 16.99 7.77 11.72
C GLU A 336 17.05 8.05 10.21
N TYR A 337 16.06 7.56 9.46
CA TYR A 337 15.96 7.81 8.03
C TYR A 337 15.78 9.30 7.73
N LEU A 338 14.93 9.98 8.50
CA LEU A 338 14.75 11.42 8.38
C LEU A 338 16.07 12.14 8.68
N GLN A 339 16.80 11.79 9.73
CA GLN A 339 18.09 12.40 10.04
C GLN A 339 19.09 12.22 8.89
N LYS A 340 19.17 11.02 8.32
CA LYS A 340 20.01 10.69 7.16
C LYS A 340 19.57 11.36 5.85
N GLY A 341 18.38 11.96 5.80
CA GLY A 341 17.89 12.68 4.63
C GLY A 341 17.28 11.79 3.56
N LEU A 342 16.81 10.58 3.94
CA LEU A 342 15.97 9.78 3.07
C LEU A 342 14.63 10.49 2.86
N ASN A 343 14.03 10.29 1.68
CA ASN A 343 12.72 10.83 1.34
C ASN A 343 11.61 10.02 2.04
N VAL A 344 11.43 10.24 3.34
CA VAL A 344 10.41 9.58 4.16
C VAL A 344 9.17 10.47 4.36
N SER A 345 8.00 9.85 4.41
CA SER A 345 6.75 10.47 4.85
C SER A 345 6.12 9.64 5.97
N LEU A 346 5.28 10.29 6.77
CA LEU A 346 4.39 9.58 7.69
C LEU A 346 3.16 9.09 6.91
N SER A 347 2.60 7.98 7.35
CA SER A 347 1.35 7.41 6.85
C SER A 347 0.59 6.70 7.97
N THR A 348 -0.68 6.37 7.73
CA THR A 348 -1.56 5.83 8.77
C THR A 348 -1.84 4.33 8.66
N ASP A 349 -1.70 3.73 7.47
CA ASP A 349 -2.01 2.33 7.19
C ASP A 349 -3.50 2.02 7.48
N ASP A 350 -3.83 1.55 8.69
CA ASP A 350 -5.22 1.33 9.14
C ASP A 350 -5.62 2.22 10.34
N PRO A 351 -6.11 3.45 10.11
CA PRO A 351 -6.66 4.32 11.15
C PRO A 351 -7.63 3.63 12.10
N LEU A 352 -8.54 2.83 11.55
CA LEU A 352 -9.57 2.10 12.29
C LEU A 352 -8.97 1.16 13.33
N GLN A 353 -7.79 0.59 13.08
CA GLN A 353 -7.22 -0.43 13.96
C GLN A 353 -6.23 0.16 14.97
N PHE A 354 -5.48 1.20 14.56
CA PHE A 354 -4.32 1.67 15.29
C PHE A 354 -4.47 3.06 15.94
N HIS A 355 -5.41 3.89 15.51
CA HIS A 355 -5.43 5.30 15.89
C HIS A 355 -6.47 5.61 16.98
N TYR A 356 -5.98 5.85 18.21
CA TYR A 356 -6.84 6.18 19.35
C TYR A 356 -6.85 7.66 19.75
N THR A 357 -5.81 8.44 19.40
CA THR A 357 -5.65 9.93 19.51
C THR A 357 -4.22 10.41 19.86
N LYS A 358 -3.23 9.54 20.11
CA LYS A 358 -1.85 10.00 20.37
C LYS A 358 -1.06 10.20 19.07
N GLU A 359 -0.73 11.45 18.76
CA GLU A 359 0.06 11.84 17.60
C GLU A 359 1.54 11.43 17.75
N ALA A 360 2.11 10.97 16.64
CA ALA A 360 3.46 10.40 16.52
C ALA A 360 4.60 11.33 16.98
N SER A 361 4.39 12.65 16.90
CA SER A 361 5.38 13.70 17.18
C SER A 361 5.87 13.71 18.63
N SER A 362 5.00 13.33 19.57
CA SER A 362 5.27 13.38 21.01
C SER A 362 6.38 12.43 21.48
N VAL A 363 6.62 11.33 20.75
CA VAL A 363 7.55 10.28 21.18
C VAL A 363 8.98 10.54 20.73
N TRP A 364 9.18 11.04 19.51
CA TRP A 364 10.51 11.27 18.94
C TRP A 364 11.02 12.70 19.06
N LYS A 365 10.25 13.59 19.71
CA LYS A 365 10.60 15.00 19.92
C LYS A 365 10.96 15.72 18.61
N LEU A 366 10.23 15.42 17.54
CA LEU A 366 10.42 16.07 16.24
C LEU A 366 10.11 17.56 16.36
N SER A 367 11.00 18.39 15.82
CA SER A 367 10.76 19.84 15.76
C SER A 367 9.66 20.18 14.74
N SER A 368 9.12 21.39 14.81
CA SER A 368 8.18 21.87 13.79
C SER A 368 8.79 21.87 12.39
N CYS A 369 10.10 22.07 12.27
CA CYS A 369 10.83 22.00 11.00
C CYS A 369 10.80 20.57 10.45
N ASP A 370 11.07 19.57 11.30
CA ASP A 370 11.06 18.15 10.91
C ASP A 370 9.66 17.70 10.48
N MET A 371 8.62 18.14 11.19
CA MET A 371 7.23 17.87 10.81
C MET A 371 6.84 18.52 9.47
N CYS A 372 7.31 19.75 9.21
CA CYS A 372 7.10 20.40 7.92
C CYS A 372 7.86 19.71 6.79
N GLU A 373 9.05 19.15 7.06
CA GLU A 373 9.83 18.38 6.09
C GLU A 373 9.11 17.09 5.71
N LEU A 374 8.62 16.33 6.70
CA LEU A 374 7.81 15.13 6.48
C LEU A 374 6.54 15.43 5.69
N ALA A 375 5.85 16.53 6.01
CA ALA A 375 4.67 16.97 5.28
C ALA A 375 4.98 17.36 3.83
N ARG A 376 6.09 18.09 3.60
CA ARG A 376 6.56 18.41 2.24
C ARG A 376 6.85 17.14 1.45
N ASN A 377 7.60 16.21 2.02
CA ASN A 377 7.93 14.93 1.38
C ASN A 377 6.67 14.15 1.03
N SER A 378 5.66 14.14 1.92
CA SER A 378 4.38 13.47 1.65
C SER A 378 3.65 14.02 0.41
N VAL A 379 3.73 15.34 0.17
CA VAL A 379 3.14 15.96 -1.03
C VAL A 379 3.95 15.60 -2.27
N LEU A 380 5.29 15.60 -2.19
CA LEU A 380 6.16 15.23 -3.31
C LEU A 380 6.03 13.76 -3.69
N GLN A 381 5.77 12.89 -2.72
CA GLN A 381 5.53 11.46 -2.94
C GLN A 381 4.09 11.18 -3.40
N SER A 382 3.19 12.17 -3.41
CA SER A 382 1.79 11.94 -3.75
C SER A 382 1.57 11.69 -5.25
N GLY A 383 0.38 11.19 -5.62
CA GLY A 383 -0.03 10.99 -7.02
C GLY A 383 -0.86 12.14 -7.60
N PHE A 384 -0.80 13.33 -7.01
CA PHE A 384 -1.55 14.49 -7.52
C PHE A 384 -0.85 15.11 -8.73
N GLU A 385 -1.61 15.71 -9.64
CA GLU A 385 -1.07 16.40 -10.82
C GLU A 385 -0.16 17.58 -10.43
N ASP A 386 0.85 17.87 -11.25
CA ASP A 386 1.83 18.94 -11.03
C ASP A 386 1.21 20.32 -10.78
N LYS A 387 0.04 20.61 -11.36
CA LYS A 387 -0.68 21.88 -11.12
C LYS A 387 -1.19 21.96 -9.67
N VAL A 388 -1.75 20.87 -9.16
CA VAL A 388 -2.25 20.76 -7.79
C VAL A 388 -1.09 20.70 -6.81
N MET A 389 -0.03 19.95 -7.15
CA MET A 389 1.21 19.95 -6.38
C MET A 389 1.84 21.33 -6.35
N GLY A 390 1.90 22.02 -7.48
CA GLY A 390 2.38 23.41 -7.63
C GLY A 390 1.62 24.35 -6.72
N GLN A 391 0.29 24.28 -6.62
CA GLN A 391 -0.47 25.10 -5.67
C GLN A 391 -0.25 24.70 -4.20
N LYS A 392 -0.16 23.39 -3.92
CA LYS A 392 0.12 22.85 -2.57
C LYS A 392 1.56 23.14 -2.11
N SER A 393 2.49 23.34 -3.05
CA SER A 393 3.93 23.51 -2.82
C SER A 393 4.39 24.98 -2.95
N SER A 394 4.01 25.69 -4.02
CA SER A 394 4.54 27.02 -4.37
C SER A 394 4.22 28.15 -3.38
N LEU A 395 3.16 28.05 -2.58
CA LEU A 395 2.63 29.22 -1.84
C LEU A 395 2.81 29.19 -0.33
N ARG A 396 3.34 28.12 0.30
CA ARG A 396 3.34 28.02 1.79
C ARG A 396 4.52 27.31 2.45
N PHE A 397 5.64 27.10 1.77
CA PHE A 397 6.85 26.53 2.41
C PHE A 397 7.61 27.51 3.33
N LEU A 398 7.07 28.69 3.61
CA LEU A 398 7.64 29.68 4.52
C LEU A 398 7.91 29.17 5.95
N LEU A 399 7.33 28.03 6.35
CA LEU A 399 7.58 27.40 7.65
C LEU A 399 8.74 26.39 7.67
N LEU A 400 9.10 25.82 6.51
CA LEU A 400 10.32 25.04 6.40
C LEU A 400 11.44 26.03 6.12
N SER A 401 12.47 26.07 6.98
CA SER A 401 13.56 27.02 6.76
C SER A 401 14.20 26.73 5.40
N ILE A 402 14.37 27.76 4.57
CA ILE A 402 15.09 27.64 3.29
C ILE A 402 16.46 27.00 3.54
N CYS A 403 17.07 27.29 4.70
CA CYS A 403 18.30 26.66 5.16
C CYS A 403 18.20 25.12 5.27
N ARG A 404 17.08 24.55 5.77
CA ARG A 404 16.91 23.09 5.85
C ARG A 404 16.88 22.46 4.47
N VAL A 405 16.13 23.03 3.53
CA VAL A 405 16.05 22.51 2.15
C VAL A 405 17.39 22.65 1.44
N SER A 406 18.04 23.80 1.59
CA SER A 406 19.36 24.06 0.98
C SER A 406 20.41 23.09 1.53
N PHE A 407 20.44 22.89 2.86
CA PHE A 407 21.31 21.90 3.49
C PHE A 407 21.09 20.48 2.94
N ARG A 408 19.84 20.03 2.80
CA ARG A 408 19.53 18.71 2.22
C ARG A 408 20.03 18.60 0.78
N HIS A 409 19.81 19.63 -0.01
CA HIS A 409 20.21 19.66 -1.41
C HIS A 409 21.74 19.66 -1.55
N GLU A 410 22.44 20.52 -0.82
CA GLU A 410 23.91 20.60 -0.82
C GLU A 410 24.54 19.29 -0.36
N ALA A 411 24.03 18.68 0.72
CA ALA A 411 24.51 17.38 1.19
C ALA A 411 24.35 16.27 0.14
N LEU A 412 23.18 16.21 -0.53
CA LEU A 412 22.94 15.23 -1.59
C LEU A 412 23.86 15.45 -2.80
N VAL A 413 24.04 16.72 -3.20
CA VAL A 413 24.94 17.07 -4.32
C VAL A 413 26.38 16.72 -3.99
N ASP A 414 26.84 16.97 -2.76
CA ASP A 414 28.19 16.62 -2.32
C ASP A 414 28.41 15.10 -2.34
N GLU A 415 27.46 14.31 -1.84
CA GLU A 415 27.49 12.84 -1.90
C GLU A 415 27.55 12.31 -3.34
N LEU A 416 26.71 12.84 -4.23
CA LEU A 416 26.73 12.49 -5.66
C LEU A 416 28.08 12.87 -6.30
N CYS A 417 28.59 14.07 -6.00
CA CYS A 417 29.89 14.53 -6.48
C CYS A 417 31.01 13.62 -5.99
N ASN A 418 31.01 13.20 -4.74
CA ASN A 418 32.00 12.27 -4.20
C ASN A 418 31.94 10.91 -4.90
N LEU A 419 30.75 10.37 -5.14
CA LEU A 419 30.55 9.10 -5.85
C LEU A 419 31.10 9.16 -7.29
N PHE A 420 30.79 10.22 -8.04
CA PHE A 420 31.17 10.33 -9.45
C PHE A 420 32.57 10.92 -9.68
N ARG A 421 33.16 11.64 -8.71
CA ARG A 421 34.57 12.08 -8.79
C ARG A 421 35.55 10.90 -8.79
N VAL A 422 35.23 9.81 -8.11
CA VAL A 422 36.07 8.60 -8.10
C VAL A 422 36.20 7.98 -9.50
N GLN A 423 35.18 8.11 -10.37
CA GLN A 423 35.25 7.59 -11.74
C GLN A 423 36.27 8.33 -12.63
N HIS A 424 36.55 9.61 -12.35
CA HIS A 424 37.57 10.35 -13.10
C HIS A 424 39.01 10.00 -12.69
N LEU A 425 39.21 9.39 -11.51
CA LEU A 425 40.52 8.95 -11.04
C LEU A 425 40.84 7.50 -11.44
N THR A 426 39.83 6.69 -11.77
CA THR A 426 40.01 5.29 -12.19
C THR A 426 39.99 5.09 -13.71
N GLY A 427 39.82 6.16 -14.49
CA GLY A 427 39.96 6.15 -15.96
C GLY A 427 41.39 6.25 -16.48
N VAL A 428 42.39 6.18 -15.61
CA VAL A 428 43.82 6.06 -15.96
C VAL A 428 44.44 4.99 -15.08
N MET A 429 44.30 3.73 -15.48
CA MET A 429 45.30 2.68 -15.28
C MET A 429 45.09 1.55 -16.26
#